data_AF-A0A3C1NFL8-F1
#
_entry.id   AF-A0A3C1NFL8-F1
#
_cell.length_a   1.000
_cell.length_b   1.000
_cell.length_c   1.000
_cell.angle_alpha   90.00
_cell.angle_beta   90.00
_cell.angle_gamma   90.00
#
_symmetry.space_group_name_H-M   'P 1'
#
loop_
_entity.id
_entity.type
_entity.pdbx_description
1 polymer ?
#
loop_
_entity_poly.entity_id
_entity_poly.type
_entity_poly.pdbx_seq_one_letter_code
_entity_poly.pdbx_strand_id
1 'polypeptide(L)'
;MRGVLKVQLQTSAKDQLRTIVARIERLEEEKAALAADLREVYAEAKGNGFDVKALRAVIRMRKQDETKRREEEAVLTTYLHALGMAAEAA
;
A
#
# COMPACT_ATOMS: atom_id res chain seq x y z
N MET A 1 19.70 -31.90 -19.19
CA MET A 1 19.14 -31.92 -17.82
C MET A 1 20.13 -31.21 -16.90
N ARG A 2 19.85 -29.97 -16.44
CA ARG A 2 20.67 -29.29 -15.42
C ARG A 2 20.24 -29.82 -14.06
N GLY A 3 21.11 -30.59 -13.40
CA GLY A 3 20.91 -31.02 -12.03
C GLY A 3 20.82 -29.80 -11.12
N VAL A 4 19.73 -29.69 -10.36
CA VAL A 4 19.58 -28.70 -9.30
C VAL A 4 20.64 -29.04 -8.26
N LEU A 5 21.71 -28.23 -8.20
CA LEU A 5 22.74 -28.33 -7.17
C LEU A 5 22.04 -28.20 -5.81
N LYS A 6 21.94 -29.32 -5.06
CA LYS A 6 21.56 -29.30 -3.65
C LYS A 6 22.64 -28.52 -2.91
N VAL A 7 22.34 -27.28 -2.53
CA VAL A 7 23.20 -26.50 -1.63
C VAL A 7 23.16 -27.15 -0.25
N GLN A 8 24.23 -27.85 0.11
CA GLN A 8 24.43 -28.35 1.47
C GLN A 8 24.90 -27.19 2.35
N LEU A 9 23.96 -26.63 3.11
CA LEU A 9 24.25 -25.59 4.09
C LEU A 9 25.05 -26.18 5.26
N GLN A 10 26.15 -25.52 5.60
CA GLN A 10 26.90 -25.73 6.85
C GLN A 10 25.95 -25.49 8.05
N THR A 11 26.17 -26.16 9.20
CA THR A 11 25.24 -26.12 10.35
C THR A 11 24.93 -24.68 10.83
N SER A 12 25.93 -23.81 10.90
CA SER A 12 25.74 -22.38 11.23
C SER A 12 24.84 -21.65 10.23
N ALA A 13 24.98 -21.93 8.93
CA ALA A 13 24.13 -21.35 7.89
C ALA A 13 22.68 -21.86 7.97
N LYS A 14 22.45 -23.09 8.44
CA LYS A 14 21.10 -23.62 8.71
C LYS A 14 20.43 -22.90 9.87
N ASP A 15 21.17 -22.58 10.92
CA ASP A 15 20.62 -21.89 12.09
C ASP A 15 20.31 -20.42 11.81
N GLN A 16 21.16 -19.74 11.04
CA GLN A 16 20.87 -18.40 10.50
C GLN A 16 19.61 -18.41 9.63
N LEU A 17 19.49 -19.38 8.72
CA LEU A 17 18.30 -19.52 7.87
C LEU A 17 17.03 -19.72 8.70
N ARG A 18 17.06 -20.61 9.72
CA ARG A 18 15.92 -20.82 10.63
C ARG A 18 15.50 -19.53 11.34
N THR A 19 16.46 -18.74 11.79
CA THR A 19 16.20 -17.47 12.49
C THR A 19 15.58 -16.44 11.54
N ILE A 20 16.07 -16.34 10.30
CA ILE A 20 15.51 -15.45 9.29
C ILE A 20 14.08 -15.85 8.94
N VAL A 21 13.84 -17.14 8.69
CA VAL A 21 12.50 -17.66 8.35
C VAL A 21 11.52 -17.39 9.49
N ALA A 22 11.86 -17.74 10.73
CA ALA A 22 10.98 -17.50 11.88
C ALA A 22 10.64 -16.02 12.06
N ARG A 23 11.59 -15.10 11.81
CA ARG A 23 11.34 -13.65 11.85
C ARG A 23 10.40 -13.20 10.73
N ILE A 24 10.54 -13.75 9.52
CA ILE A 24 9.66 -13.44 8.38
C ILE A 24 8.25 -13.94 8.64
N GLU A 25 8.10 -15.17 9.12
CA GLU A 25 6.79 -15.77 9.42
C GLU A 25 6.03 -14.92 10.45
N ARG A 26 6.71 -14.52 11.54
CA ARG A 26 6.12 -13.60 12.53
C ARG A 26 5.68 -12.27 11.90
N LEU A 27 6.51 -11.67 11.04
CA LEU A 27 6.17 -10.41 10.37
C LEU A 27 5.01 -10.56 9.37
N GLU A 28 4.89 -11.70 8.69
CA GLU A 28 3.75 -11.98 7.81
C GLU A 28 2.46 -12.21 8.60
N GLU A 29 2.52 -12.83 9.78
CA GLU A 29 1.39 -12.93 10.71
C GLU A 29 0.95 -11.54 11.22
N GLU A 30 1.89 -10.71 11.69
CA GLU A 30 1.62 -9.33 12.13
C GLU A 30 0.98 -8.50 11.00
N LYS A 31 1.51 -8.62 9.78
CA LYS A 31 0.96 -7.96 8.58
C LYS A 31 -0.44 -8.47 8.23
N ALA A 32 -0.70 -9.77 8.38
CA ALA A 32 -2.02 -10.35 8.13
C ALA A 32 -3.05 -9.84 9.13
N ALA A 33 -2.70 -9.75 10.41
CA ALA A 33 -3.54 -9.16 11.46
C ALA A 33 -3.87 -7.69 11.15
N LEU A 34 -2.85 -6.87 10.88
CA LEU A 34 -3.06 -5.46 10.50
C LEU A 34 -3.90 -5.30 9.23
N ALA A 35 -3.76 -6.21 8.26
CA ALA A 35 -4.58 -6.20 7.05
C ALA A 35 -6.04 -6.58 7.34
N ALA A 36 -6.30 -7.45 8.32
CA ALA A 36 -7.64 -7.77 8.79
C ALA A 36 -8.28 -6.55 9.48
N ASP A 37 -7.58 -5.94 10.44
CA ASP A 37 -8.05 -4.73 11.14
C ASP A 37 -8.38 -3.61 10.15
N LEU A 38 -7.53 -3.37 9.16
CA LEU A 38 -7.77 -2.37 8.12
C LEU A 38 -9.04 -2.67 7.31
N ARG A 39 -9.32 -3.96 7.02
CA ARG A 39 -10.55 -4.35 6.30
C ARG A 39 -11.78 -4.09 7.16
N GLU A 40 -11.72 -4.36 8.45
CA GLU A 40 -12.81 -4.10 9.40
C GLU A 40 -13.14 -2.61 9.45
N VAL A 41 -12.12 -1.74 9.55
CA VAL A 41 -12.33 -0.27 9.51
C VAL A 41 -13.01 0.18 8.22
N TYR A 42 -12.60 -0.35 7.05
CA TYR A 42 -13.29 -0.02 5.80
C TYR A 42 -14.71 -0.60 5.72
N ALA A 43 -14.96 -1.76 6.34
CA ALA A 43 -16.29 -2.35 6.41
C ALA A 43 -17.22 -1.54 7.32
N GLU A 44 -16.72 -1.07 8.46
CA GLU A 44 -17.43 -0.15 9.36
C GLU A 44 -17.78 1.15 8.64
N ALA A 45 -16.81 1.77 7.96
CA ALA A 45 -17.04 2.97 7.17
C ALA A 45 -18.13 2.75 6.11
N LYS A 46 -18.13 1.58 5.44
CA LYS A 46 -19.20 1.22 4.50
C LYS A 46 -20.56 1.10 5.19
N GLY A 47 -20.62 0.46 6.36
CA GLY A 47 -21.85 0.33 7.17
C GLY A 47 -22.40 1.69 7.61
N ASN A 48 -21.51 2.65 7.87
CA ASN A 48 -21.84 4.03 8.21
C ASN A 48 -22.18 4.90 6.98
N GLY A 49 -22.21 4.33 5.77
CA GLY A 49 -22.63 5.02 4.54
C GLY A 49 -21.51 5.73 3.76
N PHE A 50 -20.24 5.54 4.13
CA PHE A 50 -19.12 6.14 3.39
C PHE A 50 -18.74 5.33 2.14
N ASP A 51 -18.35 6.03 1.07
CA ASP A 51 -17.76 5.41 -0.12
C ASP A 51 -16.31 4.97 0.16
N VAL A 52 -16.11 3.64 0.25
CA VAL A 52 -14.80 3.04 0.52
C VAL A 52 -13.78 3.31 -0.59
N LYS A 53 -14.20 3.45 -1.85
CA LYS A 53 -13.31 3.74 -2.98
C LYS A 53 -12.78 5.17 -2.87
N ALA A 54 -13.64 6.12 -2.51
CA ALA A 54 -13.26 7.50 -2.24
C ALA A 54 -12.30 7.58 -1.03
N LEU A 55 -12.59 6.88 0.07
CA LEU A 55 -11.70 6.84 1.23
C LEU A 55 -10.31 6.29 0.88
N ARG A 56 -10.23 5.20 0.10
CA ARG A 56 -8.94 4.67 -0.39
C ARG A 56 -8.19 5.67 -1.26
N ALA A 57 -8.90 6.46 -2.07
CA ALA A 57 -8.29 7.55 -2.83
C ALA A 57 -7.71 8.63 -1.91
N VAL A 58 -8.48 9.07 -0.90
CA VAL A 58 -8.01 10.03 0.11
C VAL A 58 -6.76 9.53 0.84
N ILE A 59 -6.75 8.28 1.33
CA ILE A 59 -5.58 7.72 2.00
C ILE A 59 -4.36 7.67 1.07
N ARG A 60 -4.54 7.35 -0.22
CA ARG A 60 -3.43 7.38 -1.21
C ARG A 60 -2.89 8.80 -1.39
N MET A 61 -3.76 9.80 -1.57
CA MET A 61 -3.37 11.20 -1.70
C MET A 61 -2.66 11.73 -0.45
N ARG A 62 -3.05 11.25 0.73
CA ARG A 62 -2.41 11.63 2.01
C ARG A 62 -1.05 10.99 2.23
N LYS A 63 -0.71 9.92 1.50
CA LYS A 63 0.61 9.27 1.55
C LYS A 63 1.63 9.89 0.59
N GLN A 64 1.17 10.70 -0.36
CA GLN A 64 2.05 11.43 -1.27
C GLN A 64 2.72 12.60 -0.56
N ASP A 65 3.90 12.98 -1.04
CA ASP A 65 4.57 14.21 -0.62
C ASP A 65 3.68 15.42 -0.96
N GLU A 66 3.51 16.32 0.00
CA GLU A 66 2.56 17.43 -0.14
C GLU A 66 2.98 18.41 -1.24
N THR A 67 4.26 18.70 -1.37
CA THR A 67 4.78 19.62 -2.39
C THR A 67 4.54 19.03 -3.78
N LYS A 68 4.94 17.76 -3.98
CA LYS A 68 4.70 17.07 -5.26
C LYS A 68 3.21 16.99 -5.61
N ARG A 69 2.35 16.68 -4.64
CA ARG A 69 0.90 16.65 -4.86
C ARG A 69 0.36 18.00 -5.32
N ARG A 70 0.79 19.11 -4.67
CA ARG A 70 0.36 20.47 -5.06
C ARG A 70 0.83 20.85 -6.45
N GLU A 71 2.05 20.48 -6.83
CA GLU A 71 2.58 20.68 -8.18
C GLU A 71 1.75 19.91 -9.23
N GLU A 72 1.47 18.63 -8.99
CA GLU A 72 0.62 17.80 -9.85
C GLU A 72 -0.82 18.35 -9.95
N GLU A 73 -1.41 18.77 -8.83
CA GLU A 73 -2.74 19.37 -8.77
C GLU A 73 -2.82 20.69 -9.55
N ALA A 74 -1.78 21.54 -9.50
CA ALA A 74 -1.73 22.78 -10.26
C ALA A 74 -1.73 22.53 -11.78
N VAL A 75 -0.95 21.56 -12.24
CA VAL A 75 -0.91 21.15 -13.65
C VAL A 75 -2.25 20.55 -14.08
N LEU A 76 -2.80 19.64 -13.29
CA LEU A 76 -4.09 19.00 -13.57
C LEU A 76 -5.22 20.04 -13.65
N THR A 77 -5.27 20.97 -12.69
CA THR A 77 -6.26 22.05 -12.65
C THR A 77 -6.18 22.90 -13.91
N THR A 78 -4.97 23.26 -14.35
CA THR A 78 -4.76 23.99 -15.61
C THR A 78 -5.36 23.26 -16.81
N TYR A 79 -5.15 21.95 -16.91
CA TYR A 79 -5.72 21.13 -18.00
C TYR A 79 -7.23 21.00 -17.90
N LEU A 80 -7.77 20.80 -16.70
CA LEU A 80 -9.22 20.72 -16.50
C LEU A 80 -9.94 22.02 -16.87
N HIS A 81 -9.34 23.18 -16.56
CA HIS A 81 -9.86 24.47 -17.04
C HIS A 81 -9.81 24.58 -18.56
N ALA A 82 -8.68 24.23 -19.19
CA ALA A 82 -8.54 24.26 -20.65
C ALA A 82 -9.55 23.35 -21.37
N LEU A 83 -9.98 22.26 -20.72
CA LEU A 83 -10.98 21.33 -21.22
C LEU A 83 -12.43 21.68 -20.81
N GLY A 84 -12.65 22.75 -20.06
CA GLY A 84 -13.98 23.14 -19.56
C GLY A 84 -14.57 22.15 -18.54
N MET A 85 -13.72 21.34 -17.90
CA MET A 85 -14.10 20.31 -16.92
C MET A 85 -14.02 20.80 -15.47
N ALA A 86 -13.31 21.91 -15.22
CA ALA A 86 -13.32 22.60 -13.94
C ALA A 86 -14.27 23.80 -14.02
N ALA A 87 -15.12 23.99 -13.00
CA ALA A 87 -15.93 25.18 -12.89
C ALA A 87 -15.00 26.40 -12.79
N GLU A 88 -15.27 27.46 -13.55
CA GLU A 88 -14.78 28.78 -13.16
C GLU A 88 -15.41 29.07 -11.81
N ALA A 89 -14.58 29.37 -10.80
CA ALA A 89 -15.10 29.85 -9.53
C ALA A 89 -15.91 31.13 -9.82
N ALA A 90 -17.23 31.02 -9.69
CA ALA A 90 -18.15 32.16 -9.79
C ALA A 90 -17.95 33.11 -8.62
#